data_AF-A0A1Q3KY92-F1
#
_entry.id   AF-A0A1Q3KY92-F1
#
_cell.length_a   1.000
_cell.length_b   1.000
_cell.length_c   1.000
_cell.angle_alpha   90.00
_cell.angle_beta   90.00
_cell.angle_gamma   90.00
#
_symmetry.space_group_name_H-M   'P 1'
#
loop_
_entity.id
_entity.type
_entity.pdbx_description
1 polymer ?
#
loop_
_entity_poly.entity_id
_entity_poly.type
_entity_poly.pdbx_seq_one_letter_code
_entity_poly.pdbx_strand_id
1 'polypeptide(L)'
;MCKNIMYAIIALSISSFSTNTQNIKSDTGDSFNNQRNNISVKQSGSPNCENIRLLLLNKLKRKIELTDKNYQSISRFLLKNKNEAMSEEIGYLLFKVLKRDSKTNNNYLSFLTKKGNKYKELILSNLIQIMCIDLGDSEYTYRKLINDFVIFKGSMSAEKTFNSCVVDK
;
A
#
# COMPACT_ATOMS: atom_id res chain seq x y z
N MET A 1 10.91 7.63 10.85
CA MET A 1 11.64 6.57 11.57
C MET A 1 10.60 5.53 11.94
N CYS A 2 10.55 4.41 11.22
CA CYS A 2 9.62 3.31 11.56
C CYS A 2 10.25 2.57 12.73
N LYS A 3 9.76 2.85 13.94
CA LYS A 3 10.20 2.16 15.17
C LYS A 3 9.70 0.72 15.10
N ASN A 4 10.59 -0.22 15.38
CA ASN A 4 10.24 -1.64 15.49
C ASN A 4 9.22 -1.82 16.62
N ILE A 5 8.01 -2.27 16.29
CA ILE A 5 7.08 -2.82 17.26
C ILE A 5 7.04 -4.32 16.97
N MET A 6 7.72 -5.08 17.83
CA MET A 6 7.67 -6.53 17.83
C MET A 6 6.29 -6.91 18.38
N TYR A 7 5.41 -7.48 17.55
CA TYR A 7 4.10 -7.95 18.01
C TYR A 7 4.24 -9.35 18.60
N ALA A 8 4.17 -9.44 19.94
CA ALA A 8 3.93 -10.69 20.63
C ALA A 8 2.48 -11.14 20.35
N ILE A 9 2.32 -12.36 19.85
CA ILE A 9 1.01 -12.97 19.60
C ILE A 9 0.40 -13.32 20.97
N ILE A 10 -0.56 -12.53 21.44
CA ILE A 10 -1.40 -12.89 22.58
C ILE A 10 -2.64 -13.59 22.01
N ALA A 11 -2.72 -14.90 22.23
CA ALA A 11 -3.93 -15.67 21.99
C ALA A 11 -4.98 -15.30 23.05
N LEU A 12 -6.05 -14.62 22.63
CA LEU A 12 -7.23 -14.38 23.48
C LEU A 12 -8.25 -15.49 23.23
N SER A 13 -8.36 -16.38 24.22
CA SER A 13 -9.44 -17.36 24.37
C SER A 13 -10.79 -16.65 24.44
N ILE A 14 -11.70 -17.04 23.54
CA ILE A 14 -13.06 -16.50 23.45
C ILE A 14 -13.90 -17.18 24.54
N SER A 15 -14.23 -16.47 25.61
CA SER A 15 -15.33 -16.84 26.50
C SER A 15 -16.63 -16.26 25.93
N SER A 16 -17.44 -17.14 25.37
CA SER A 16 -18.82 -16.87 24.97
C SER A 16 -19.69 -16.60 26.19
N PHE A 17 -20.32 -15.42 26.23
CA PHE A 17 -21.50 -15.17 27.06
C PHE A 17 -22.68 -14.79 26.18
N SER A 18 -23.75 -15.56 26.34
CA SER A 18 -25.05 -15.41 25.70
C SER A 18 -25.92 -14.38 26.44
N THR A 19 -26.62 -13.58 25.64
CA THR A 19 -27.95 -12.95 25.85
C THR A 19 -28.23 -12.14 27.12
N ASN A 20 -28.63 -10.87 26.94
CA ASN A 20 -29.99 -10.51 27.32
C ASN A 20 -30.54 -9.35 26.47
N THR A 21 -31.74 -9.56 25.92
CA THR A 21 -32.53 -8.57 25.18
C THR A 21 -33.45 -7.89 26.20
N GLN A 22 -33.32 -6.56 26.34
CA GLN A 22 -34.41 -5.76 26.90
C GLN A 22 -34.63 -4.50 26.06
N ASN A 23 -35.84 -4.43 25.50
CA ASN A 23 -36.48 -3.27 24.93
C ASN A 23 -36.65 -2.20 26.01
N ILE A 24 -36.16 -0.98 25.76
CA ILE A 24 -36.71 0.24 26.36
C ILE A 24 -36.81 1.30 25.25
N LYS A 25 -38.04 1.64 24.88
CA LYS A 25 -38.39 2.88 24.17
C LYS A 25 -38.59 3.99 25.20
N SER A 26 -38.03 5.17 24.96
CA SER A 26 -38.65 6.45 25.32
C SER A 26 -37.86 7.62 24.74
N ASP A 27 -38.62 8.58 24.20
CA ASP A 27 -38.24 9.80 23.50
C ASP A 27 -37.19 10.69 24.18
N THR A 28 -36.47 11.46 23.33
CA THR A 28 -36.42 12.94 23.33
C THR A 28 -35.00 13.43 23.02
N GLY A 29 -34.87 14.33 22.03
CA GLY A 29 -33.84 15.36 22.05
C GLY A 29 -32.57 15.11 21.23
N ASP A 30 -32.42 15.96 20.21
CA ASP A 30 -31.18 16.60 19.81
C ASP A 30 -30.12 15.86 18.98
N SER A 31 -29.99 16.38 17.75
CA SER A 31 -28.73 16.68 17.07
C SER A 31 -27.80 15.49 16.77
N PHE A 32 -28.13 14.75 15.71
CA PHE A 32 -27.12 13.97 14.98
C PHE A 32 -26.24 14.90 14.15
N ASN A 33 -25.29 15.52 14.84
CA ASN A 33 -24.08 16.03 14.22
C ASN A 33 -23.38 14.87 13.50
N ASN A 34 -23.36 14.96 12.17
CA ASN A 34 -22.47 14.19 11.31
C ASN A 34 -21.01 14.48 11.72
N GLN A 35 -20.48 13.71 12.67
CA GLN A 35 -19.04 13.61 12.90
C GLN A 35 -18.41 12.86 11.71
N ARG A 36 -18.25 13.59 10.59
CA ARG A 36 -17.14 13.33 9.67
C ARG A 36 -15.88 13.52 10.50
N ASN A 37 -15.30 12.41 10.93
CA ASN A 37 -13.93 12.35 11.44
C ASN A 37 -12.99 12.82 10.34
N ASN A 38 -12.85 14.14 10.19
CA ASN A 38 -11.77 14.79 9.48
C ASN A 38 -10.51 14.55 10.32
N ILE A 39 -9.91 13.37 10.13
CA ILE A 39 -8.58 13.08 10.66
C ILE A 39 -7.61 14.01 9.90
N SER A 40 -7.42 15.20 10.47
CA SER A 40 -6.34 16.11 10.11
C SER A 40 -5.03 15.47 10.57
N VAL A 41 -4.47 14.61 9.72
CA VAL A 41 -3.12 14.09 9.93
C VAL A 41 -2.15 15.23 9.70
N LYS A 42 -1.66 15.84 10.79
CA LYS A 42 -0.55 16.78 10.79
C LYS A 42 0.63 16.15 10.02
N GLN A 43 0.96 16.74 8.87
CA GLN A 43 2.09 16.36 8.04
C GLN A 43 3.37 17.01 8.54
N SER A 44 4.01 16.40 9.53
CA SER A 44 5.45 16.55 9.73
C SER A 44 6.01 15.24 10.29
N GLY A 45 6.77 14.54 9.45
CA GLY A 45 7.36 13.25 9.82
C GLY A 45 7.54 12.35 8.61
N SER A 46 8.66 11.64 8.58
CA SER A 46 8.96 10.50 7.70
C SER A 46 7.69 9.68 7.38
N PRO A 47 7.55 9.13 6.16
CA PRO A 47 6.42 8.26 5.80
C PRO A 47 6.26 7.21 6.90
N ASN A 48 5.11 7.20 7.57
CA ASN A 48 4.82 6.18 8.57
C ASN A 48 4.48 4.91 7.80
N CYS A 49 5.34 3.89 7.90
CA CYS A 49 5.18 2.60 7.24
C CYS A 49 3.79 2.00 7.53
N GLU A 50 3.31 2.14 8.77
CA GLU A 50 1.98 1.67 9.18
C GLU A 50 0.85 2.37 8.42
N ASN A 51 1.00 3.68 8.13
CA ASN A 51 -0.01 4.40 7.35
C ASN A 51 -0.05 3.91 5.90
N ILE A 52 1.09 3.57 5.30
CA ILE A 52 1.15 3.00 3.94
C ILE A 52 0.52 1.60 3.94
N ARG A 53 0.88 0.77 4.93
CA ARG A 53 0.33 -0.56 5.12
C ARG A 53 -1.20 -0.52 5.27
N LEU A 54 -1.73 0.30 6.18
CA LEU A 54 -3.17 0.47 6.38
C LEU A 54 -3.89 1.02 5.14
N LEU A 55 -3.25 1.95 4.42
CA LEU A 55 -3.78 2.46 3.15
C LEU A 55 -3.96 1.34 2.12
N LEU A 56 -2.94 0.50 1.93
CA LEU A 56 -2.98 -0.59 0.95
C LEU A 56 -3.94 -1.72 1.37
N LEU A 57 -3.98 -2.06 2.66
CA LEU A 57 -4.96 -3.00 3.20
C LEU A 57 -6.40 -2.51 2.99
N ASN A 58 -6.66 -1.22 3.23
CA ASN A 58 -7.97 -0.62 2.97
C ASN A 58 -8.31 -0.64 1.48
N LYS A 59 -7.34 -0.40 0.59
CA LYS A 59 -7.53 -0.53 -0.85
C LYS A 59 -7.94 -1.96 -1.23
N LEU A 60 -7.29 -2.98 -0.68
CA LEU A 60 -7.60 -4.39 -0.97
C LEU A 60 -8.96 -4.84 -0.39
N LYS A 61 -9.29 -4.42 0.84
CA LYS A 61 -10.50 -4.85 1.57
C LYS A 61 -11.74 -4.06 1.17
N ARG A 62 -11.62 -2.72 1.13
CA ARG A 62 -12.75 -1.79 1.00
C ARG A 62 -12.86 -1.19 -0.41
N LYS A 63 -11.95 -1.54 -1.33
CA LYS A 63 -11.89 -1.06 -2.72
C LYS A 63 -11.90 0.47 -2.85
N ILE A 64 -11.37 1.19 -1.85
CA ILE A 64 -11.25 2.67 -1.91
C ILE A 64 -10.42 3.10 -3.12
N GLU A 65 -10.62 4.30 -3.64
CA GLU A 65 -9.73 4.84 -4.66
C GLU A 65 -8.48 5.46 -4.04
N LEU A 66 -7.32 5.25 -4.68
CA LEU A 66 -6.09 5.94 -4.29
C LEU A 66 -6.03 7.29 -5.01
N THR A 67 -5.71 8.33 -4.25
CA THR A 67 -5.58 9.72 -4.74
C THR A 67 -4.11 10.09 -4.99
N ASP A 68 -3.86 11.21 -5.65
CA ASP A 68 -2.50 11.76 -5.84
C ASP A 68 -1.74 11.95 -4.51
N LYS A 69 -2.43 12.30 -3.42
CA LYS A 69 -1.82 12.40 -2.08
C LYS A 69 -1.38 11.04 -1.56
N ASN A 70 -2.15 9.99 -1.87
CA ASN A 70 -1.78 8.60 -1.54
C ASN A 70 -0.56 8.16 -2.35
N TYR A 71 -0.56 8.39 -3.66
CA TYR A 71 0.58 8.09 -4.53
C TYR A 71 1.84 8.84 -4.13
N GLN A 72 1.72 10.11 -3.72
CA GLN A 72 2.84 10.87 -3.18
C GLN A 72 3.39 10.23 -1.89
N SER A 73 2.52 9.73 -1.02
CA SER A 73 2.92 9.08 0.24
C SER A 73 3.64 7.76 -0.02
N ILE A 74 3.11 6.93 -0.94
CA ILE A 74 3.75 5.69 -1.39
C ILE A 74 5.13 6.00 -2.01
N SER A 75 5.20 6.98 -2.91
CA SER A 75 6.45 7.35 -3.58
C SER A 75 7.51 7.88 -2.58
N ARG A 76 7.10 8.64 -1.56
CA ARG A 76 8.02 9.05 -0.49
C ARG A 76 8.51 7.88 0.35
N PHE A 77 7.66 6.87 0.58
CA PHE A 77 8.06 5.64 1.25
C PHE A 77 9.12 4.91 0.43
N LEU A 78 8.87 4.68 -0.87
CA LEU A 78 9.80 4.02 -1.79
C LEU A 78 11.18 4.67 -1.81
N LEU A 79 11.25 6.00 -1.72
CA LEU A 79 12.52 6.73 -1.77
C LEU A 79 13.29 6.78 -0.45
N LYS A 80 12.63 6.52 0.68
CA LYS A 80 13.19 6.82 2.02
C LYS A 80 13.22 5.63 2.95
N ASN A 81 12.60 4.50 2.60
CA ASN A 81 12.53 3.38 3.50
C ASN A 81 13.91 2.70 3.64
N LYS A 82 14.29 2.45 4.88
CA LYS A 82 15.50 1.69 5.26
C LYS A 82 15.16 0.45 6.08
N ASN A 83 13.88 0.19 6.34
CA ASN A 83 13.43 -0.97 7.12
C ASN A 83 13.07 -2.11 6.16
N GLU A 84 13.93 -3.13 6.09
CA GLU A 84 13.80 -4.26 5.17
C GLU A 84 12.53 -5.09 5.45
N ALA A 85 12.26 -5.47 6.69
CA ALA A 85 11.10 -6.29 7.04
C ALA A 85 9.77 -5.61 6.68
N MET A 86 9.62 -4.31 6.94
CA MET A 86 8.43 -3.55 6.53
C MET A 86 8.41 -3.26 5.02
N SER A 87 9.57 -3.19 4.35
CA SER A 87 9.62 -3.09 2.88
C SER A 87 8.96 -4.30 2.23
N GLU A 88 9.22 -5.49 2.75
CA GLU A 88 8.69 -6.74 2.20
C GLU A 88 7.16 -6.80 2.28
N GLU A 89 6.57 -6.58 3.46
CA GLU A 89 5.10 -6.58 3.61
C GLU A 89 4.46 -5.52 2.71
N ILE A 90 5.03 -4.32 2.64
CA ILE A 90 4.52 -3.25 1.77
C ILE A 90 4.71 -3.59 0.29
N GLY A 91 5.81 -4.25 -0.07
CA GLY A 91 6.08 -4.80 -1.40
C GLY A 91 4.97 -5.75 -1.83
N TYR A 92 4.70 -6.76 -1.01
CA TYR A 92 3.62 -7.71 -1.24
C TYR A 92 2.26 -7.01 -1.41
N LEU A 93 1.94 -6.06 -0.53
CA LEU A 93 0.68 -5.32 -0.61
C LEU A 93 0.58 -4.49 -1.90
N LEU A 94 1.66 -3.84 -2.34
CA LEU A 94 1.70 -3.10 -3.58
C LEU A 94 1.55 -4.02 -4.80
N PHE A 95 2.24 -5.16 -4.80
CA PHE A 95 2.08 -6.20 -5.83
C PHE A 95 0.61 -6.61 -5.96
N LYS A 96 -0.05 -6.96 -4.85
CA LYS A 96 -1.46 -7.37 -4.85
C LYS A 96 -2.40 -6.27 -5.32
N VAL A 97 -2.20 -5.03 -4.87
CA VAL A 97 -3.04 -3.87 -5.25
C VAL A 97 -2.91 -3.60 -6.74
N LEU A 98 -1.69 -3.50 -7.25
CA LEU A 98 -1.43 -3.09 -8.62
C LEU A 98 -1.76 -4.19 -9.65
N LYS A 99 -1.62 -5.47 -9.27
CA LYS A 99 -2.00 -6.62 -10.11
C LYS A 99 -3.51 -6.75 -10.26
N ARG A 100 -4.26 -6.53 -9.18
CA ARG A 100 -5.72 -6.75 -9.16
C ARG A 100 -6.50 -5.61 -9.80
N ASP A 101 -5.93 -4.40 -9.86
CA ASP A 101 -6.65 -3.19 -10.24
C ASP A 101 -5.87 -2.38 -11.28
N SER A 102 -6.20 -2.62 -12.55
CA SER A 102 -5.63 -1.92 -13.70
C SER A 102 -5.90 -0.41 -13.66
N LYS A 103 -7.02 0.04 -13.07
CA LYS A 103 -7.31 1.47 -12.89
C LYS A 103 -6.32 2.09 -11.91
N THR A 104 -6.03 1.42 -10.80
CA THR A 104 -5.01 1.89 -9.85
C THR A 104 -3.63 1.94 -10.49
N ASN A 105 -3.30 0.96 -11.33
CA ASN A 105 -2.05 0.89 -12.10
C ASN A 105 -1.89 2.11 -13.03
N ASN A 106 -2.90 2.38 -13.85
CA ASN A 106 -2.95 3.51 -14.78
C ASN A 106 -2.94 4.87 -14.07
N ASN A 107 -3.70 5.00 -12.98
CA ASN A 107 -3.75 6.23 -12.20
C ASN A 107 -2.39 6.54 -11.57
N TYR A 108 -1.69 5.52 -11.06
CA TYR A 108 -0.36 5.74 -10.50
C TYR A 108 0.66 6.09 -11.60
N LEU A 109 0.60 5.43 -12.76
CA LEU A 109 1.41 5.80 -13.93
C LEU A 109 1.18 7.26 -14.36
N SER A 110 -0.09 7.69 -14.41
CA SER A 110 -0.46 9.08 -14.74
C SER A 110 0.12 10.06 -13.74
N PHE A 111 0.00 9.76 -12.44
CA PHE A 111 0.63 10.56 -11.38
C PHE A 111 2.15 10.68 -11.57
N LEU A 112 2.85 9.58 -11.83
CA LEU A 112 4.31 9.60 -12.01
C LEU A 112 4.73 10.36 -13.27
N THR A 113 3.97 10.23 -14.36
CA THR A 113 4.22 10.95 -15.61
C THR A 113 4.16 12.46 -15.40
N LYS A 114 3.18 12.95 -14.62
CA LYS A 114 3.08 14.37 -14.24
C LYS A 114 4.26 14.89 -13.40
N LYS A 115 5.03 14.00 -12.75
CA LYS A 115 6.22 14.36 -11.94
C LYS A 115 7.52 14.40 -12.76
N GLY A 116 7.48 13.99 -14.02
CA GLY A 116 8.63 13.98 -14.92
C GLY A 116 9.37 12.65 -14.96
N ASN A 117 10.05 12.42 -16.09
CA ASN A 117 10.62 11.10 -16.42
C ASN A 117 11.66 10.61 -15.41
N LYS A 118 12.56 11.50 -14.96
CA LYS A 118 13.60 11.14 -13.97
C LYS A 118 12.99 10.65 -12.66
N TYR A 119 11.92 11.31 -12.18
CA TYR A 119 11.24 10.90 -10.96
C TYR A 119 10.50 9.58 -11.16
N LYS A 120 9.79 9.43 -12.29
CA LYS A 120 9.11 8.19 -12.67
C LYS A 120 10.07 7.00 -12.65
N GLU A 121 11.17 7.05 -13.42
CA GLU A 121 12.13 5.95 -13.51
C GLU A 121 12.72 5.57 -12.14
N LEU A 122 13.00 6.56 -11.29
CA LEU A 122 13.49 6.29 -9.94
C LEU A 122 12.44 5.54 -9.09
N ILE A 123 11.18 5.97 -9.13
CA ILE A 123 10.10 5.30 -8.39
C ILE A 123 9.85 3.89 -8.93
N LEU A 124 9.86 3.69 -10.25
CA LEU A 124 9.60 2.37 -10.84
C LEU A 124 10.69 1.37 -10.48
N SER A 125 11.96 1.77 -10.49
CA SER A 125 13.06 0.93 -10.03
C SER A 125 12.89 0.53 -8.55
N ASN A 126 12.61 1.48 -7.66
CA ASN A 126 12.38 1.17 -6.24
C ASN A 126 11.15 0.29 -6.01
N LEU A 127 10.10 0.47 -6.82
CA LEU A 127 8.89 -0.35 -6.74
C LEU A 127 9.18 -1.82 -7.11
N ILE A 128 9.99 -2.06 -8.14
CA ILE A 128 10.45 -3.42 -8.47
C ILE A 128 11.27 -4.00 -7.33
N GLN A 129 12.22 -3.22 -6.79
CA GLN A 129 13.11 -3.68 -5.72
C GLN A 129 12.33 -4.20 -4.51
N ILE A 130 11.29 -3.50 -4.07
CA ILE A 130 10.51 -3.92 -2.90
C ILE A 130 9.55 -5.08 -3.18
N MET A 131 9.09 -5.24 -4.43
CA MET A 131 8.23 -6.36 -4.85
C MET A 131 9.06 -7.58 -5.29
N CYS A 132 10.39 -7.51 -5.18
CA CYS A 132 11.26 -8.45 -5.85
C CYS A 132 11.07 -9.90 -5.41
N ILE A 133 10.82 -10.13 -4.12
CA ILE A 133 10.51 -11.47 -3.58
C ILE A 133 9.24 -12.00 -4.24
N ASP A 134 8.14 -11.24 -4.22
CA ASP A 134 6.86 -11.66 -4.81
C ASP A 134 6.95 -11.92 -6.31
N LEU A 135 7.78 -11.14 -7.03
CA LEU A 135 8.02 -11.31 -8.45
C LEU A 135 8.81 -12.59 -8.75
N GLY A 136 9.83 -12.89 -7.94
CA GLY A 136 10.61 -14.13 -8.02
C GLY A 136 9.77 -15.35 -7.70
N ASP A 137 9.08 -15.34 -6.56
CA ASP A 137 8.23 -16.45 -6.10
C ASP A 137 7.07 -16.75 -7.06
N SER A 138 6.61 -15.74 -7.81
CA SER A 138 5.56 -15.89 -8.83
C SER A 138 6.10 -16.15 -10.24
N GLU A 139 7.41 -16.42 -10.37
CA GLU A 139 8.12 -16.73 -11.62
C GLU A 139 7.79 -15.71 -12.72
N TYR A 140 7.92 -14.43 -12.40
CA TYR A 140 7.75 -13.40 -13.43
C TYR A 140 8.91 -13.44 -14.42
N THR A 141 8.57 -13.24 -15.69
CA THR A 141 9.49 -12.63 -16.66
C THR A 141 9.15 -11.15 -16.79
N TYR A 142 10.07 -10.33 -17.27
CA TYR A 142 9.77 -8.91 -17.48
C TYR A 142 8.60 -8.73 -18.47
N ARG A 143 8.49 -9.61 -19.48
CA ARG A 143 7.35 -9.62 -20.40
C ARG A 143 6.02 -9.89 -19.68
N LYS A 144 5.97 -10.87 -18.79
CA LYS A 144 4.77 -11.16 -17.96
C LYS A 144 4.45 -9.98 -17.04
N LEU A 145 5.49 -9.35 -16.49
CA LEU A 145 5.34 -8.21 -15.59
C LEU A 145 4.65 -7.04 -16.29
N ILE A 146 5.12 -6.61 -17.46
CA ILE A 146 4.54 -5.43 -18.13
C ILE A 146 3.11 -5.68 -18.66
N ASN A 147 2.71 -6.94 -18.81
CA ASN A 147 1.33 -7.32 -19.16
C ASN A 147 0.39 -7.15 -17.95
N ASP A 148 0.82 -7.60 -16.77
CA ASP A 148 0.04 -7.48 -15.53
C ASP A 148 0.13 -6.08 -14.91
N PHE A 149 1.22 -5.37 -15.18
CA PHE A 149 1.57 -4.10 -14.58
C PHE A 149 2.04 -3.08 -15.63
N VAL A 150 1.09 -2.51 -16.36
CA VAL A 150 1.36 -1.54 -17.45
C VAL A 150 2.21 -0.33 -17.00
N ILE A 151 2.21 0.02 -15.71
CA ILE A 151 3.05 1.06 -15.13
C ILE A 151 4.56 0.86 -15.40
N PHE A 152 5.01 -0.38 -15.60
CA PHE A 152 6.43 -0.67 -15.90
C PHE A 152 6.74 -0.65 -17.39
N LYS A 153 5.74 -0.61 -18.27
CA LYS A 153 5.95 -0.70 -19.72
C LYS A 153 6.84 0.43 -20.22
N GLY A 154 7.97 0.08 -20.83
CA GLY A 154 8.93 1.03 -21.41
C GLY A 154 9.84 1.72 -20.39
N SER A 155 9.88 1.26 -19.13
CA SER A 155 10.81 1.77 -18.12
C SER A 155 12.11 0.97 -18.14
N MET A 156 13.18 1.60 -18.61
CA MET A 156 14.51 0.99 -18.64
C MET A 156 15.05 0.72 -17.23
N SER A 157 14.76 1.60 -16.26
CA SER A 157 15.22 1.40 -14.89
C SER A 157 14.51 0.21 -14.23
N ALA A 158 13.20 0.07 -14.47
CA ALA A 158 12.43 -1.06 -13.95
C ALA A 158 12.91 -2.39 -14.54
N GLU A 159 13.17 -2.45 -15.85
CA GLU A 159 13.71 -3.64 -16.51
C GLU A 159 15.08 -4.03 -15.97
N LYS A 160 15.99 -3.05 -15.84
CA LYS A 160 17.31 -3.30 -15.28
C LYS A 160 17.23 -3.83 -13.84
N THR A 161 16.42 -3.19 -12.99
CA THR A 161 16.25 -3.63 -11.60
C THR A 161 15.58 -5.00 -11.51
N PHE A 162 14.60 -5.27 -12.36
CA PHE A 162 13.93 -6.57 -12.43
C PHE A 162 14.93 -7.68 -12.74
N ASN A 163 15.74 -7.49 -13.78
CA ASN A 163 16.75 -8.47 -14.17
C ASN A 163 17.76 -8.71 -13.02
N SER A 164 18.25 -7.65 -12.38
CA SER A 164 19.22 -7.79 -11.28
C SER A 164 18.69 -8.43 -10.00
N CYS A 165 17.36 -8.48 -9.81
CA CYS A 165 16.80 -8.91 -8.52
C CYS A 165 16.02 -10.22 -8.61
N VAL A 166 15.43 -10.53 -9.78
CA VAL A 166 14.66 -11.75 -10.03
C VAL A 166 15.50 -12.82 -10.73
N VAL A 167 16.40 -12.44 -11.64
CA VAL A 167 17.19 -13.40 -12.44
C VAL A 167 18.44 -13.88 -11.68
N ASP A 168 18.97 -13.06 -10.78
CA ASP A 168 20.15 -13.40 -9.96
C ASP A 168 19.79 -14.21 -8.69
N LYS A 169 18.57 -14.77 -8.61
CA LYS A 169 18.09 -15.66 -7.54
C LYS A 169 17.85 -17.06 -8.08
#